data_AF-A0A5J4Q228-F1
#
_entry.id   AF-A0A5J4Q228-F1
#
_cell.length_a   1.000
_cell.length_b   1.000
_cell.length_c   1.000
_cell.angle_alpha   90.00
_cell.angle_beta   90.00
_cell.angle_gamma   90.00
#
_symmetry.space_group_name_H-M   'P 1'
#
loop_
_entity.id
_entity.type
_entity.pdbx_description
1 polymer ?
#
loop_
_entity_poly.entity_id
_entity_poly.type
_entity_poly.pdbx_seq_one_letter_code
_entity_poly.pdbx_strand_id
1 'polypeptide(L)' 'MLEQRKGLTYEGQNIYVGIDVHLKSWTVSIQTETLHHKTFTQPA' A
#
# COMPACT_ATOMS: atom_id res chain seq x y z
N MET A 1 -24.53 -12.65 10.77
CA MET A 1 -23.61 -13.67 10.19
C MET A 1 -22.64 -12.92 9.29
N LEU A 2 -21.33 -13.00 9.53
CA LEU A 2 -20.35 -12.32 8.66
C LEU A 2 -20.02 -13.25 7.49
N GLU A 3 -20.34 -12.82 6.28
CA GLU A 3 -20.07 -13.60 5.07
C GLU A 3 -18.60 -13.43 4.64
N GLN A 4 -17.94 -14.56 4.39
CA GLN A 4 -16.57 -14.56 3.86
C GLN A 4 -16.59 -14.15 2.39
N ARG A 5 -15.97 -13.02 2.07
CA ARG A 5 -15.72 -12.61 0.68
C ARG A 5 -14.51 -13.35 0.11
N LYS A 6 -14.67 -13.90 -1.10
CA LYS A 6 -13.61 -14.64 -1.83
C LYS A 6 -12.76 -13.74 -2.74
N GLY A 7 -13.14 -12.48 -2.94
CA GLY A 7 -12.44 -11.52 -3.78
C GLY A 7 -12.22 -10.21 -3.05
N LEU A 8 -10.99 -9.69 -3.15
CA LEU A 8 -10.63 -8.33 -2.77
C LEU A 8 -10.51 -7.51 -4.05
N THR A 9 -11.33 -6.47 -4.19
CA THR A 9 -11.29 -5.55 -5.33
C THR A 9 -11.10 -4.11 -4.84
N TYR A 10 -10.36 -3.33 -5.61
CA TYR A 10 -10.11 -1.90 -5.41
C TYR A 10 -10.67 -1.09 -6.58
N GLU A 11 -11.60 -1.65 -7.35
CA GLU A 11 -12.24 -0.99 -8.49
C GLU A 11 -12.90 0.34 -8.06
N GLY A 12 -12.63 1.41 -8.79
CA GLY A 12 -13.08 2.77 -8.44
C GLY A 12 -12.24 3.49 -7.38
N GLN A 13 -11.16 2.89 -6.89
CA GLN A 13 -10.24 3.51 -5.92
C GLN A 13 -8.86 3.72 -6.54
N ASN A 14 -8.40 4.98 -6.56
CA ASN A 14 -7.03 5.27 -6.97
C ASN A 14 -6.04 4.77 -5.91
N ILE A 15 -5.00 4.09 -6.39
CA ILE A 15 -3.89 3.60 -5.57
C ILE A 15 -2.67 4.49 -5.84
N TYR A 16 -2.14 5.09 -4.79
CA TYR A 16 -0.96 5.92 -4.83
C TYR A 16 0.22 5.17 -4.22
N VAL A 17 1.35 5.20 -4.91
CA VAL A 17 2.59 4.57 -4.45
C VAL A 17 3.67 5.63 -4.36
N GLY A 18 4.16 5.88 -3.15
CA GLY A 18 5.32 6.72 -2.89
C GLY A 18 6.56 5.85 -2.71
N ILE A 19 7.63 6.19 -3.42
CA ILE A 19 8.92 5.51 -3.31
C ILE A 19 9.94 6.55 -2.86
N ASP A 20 10.56 6.29 -1.72
CA ASP A 20 11.70 7.05 -1.20
C ASP A 20 12.94 6.18 -1.28
N VAL A 21 13.93 6.63 -2.04
CA VAL A 21 15.21 5.95 -2.25
C VAL A 21 16.31 6.83 -1.70
N HIS A 22 16.92 6.38 -0.60
CA HIS A 22 17.98 7.10 0.09
C HIS A 22 19.17 6.18 0.38
N LEU A 23 20.29 6.44 -0.30
CA LEU A 23 21.51 5.64 -0.21
C LEU A 23 21.24 4.13 -0.48
N LYS A 24 21.51 3.26 0.49
CA LYS A 24 21.28 1.80 0.42
C LYS A 24 19.92 1.37 0.99
N SER A 25 19.12 2.31 1.49
CA SER A 25 17.80 2.06 2.04
C SER A 25 16.75 2.54 1.07
N TRP A 26 15.62 1.84 1.02
CA TRP A 26 14.47 2.27 0.26
C TRP A 26 13.19 1.97 1.02
N THR A 27 12.24 2.89 0.89
CA THR A 27 10.91 2.78 1.51
C THR A 27 9.85 2.93 0.44
N VAL A 28 8.90 2.01 0.43
CA VAL A 28 7.71 2.05 -0.43
C VAL A 28 6.49 2.16 0.46
N SER A 29 5.67 3.19 0.22
CA SER A 29 4.40 3.40 0.91
C SER A 29 3.25 3.36 -0.10
N ILE A 30 2.27 2.50 0.18
CA ILE A 30 1.04 2.35 -0.59
C ILE A 30 -0.06 3.06 0.18
N GLN A 31 -0.75 3.97 -0.50
CA GLN A 31 -1.87 4.73 0.02
C GLN A 31 -3.04 4.67 -0.95
N THR A 32 -4.23 4.79 -0.42
CA THR A 32 -5.44 5.06 -1.20
C THR A 32 -6.01 6.40 -0.76
N GLU A 33 -7.02 6.91 -1.46
CA GLU A 33 -7.65 8.20 -1.11
C GLU A 33 -8.19 8.24 0.33
N THR A 34 -8.56 7.09 0.88
CA THR A 34 -9.25 7.00 2.17
C THR A 34 -8.41 6.36 3.27
N LEU A 35 -7.30 5.70 2.94
CA LEU A 35 -6.53 4.94 3.91
C LEU A 35 -5.04 4.87 3.53
N HIS A 36 -4.19 4.97 4.54
CA HIS A 36 -2.81 4.52 4.43
C HIS A 36 -2.75 2.98 4.48
N HIS A 37 -2.43 2.33 3.35
CA HIS A 37 -2.55 0.87 3.24
C HIS A 37 -1.38 0.15 3.90
N LYS A 38 -0.14 0.40 3.45
CA LYS A 38 1.05 -0.30 3.95
C LYS A 38 2.34 0.42 3.59
N THR A 39 3.30 0.40 4.51
CA THR A 39 4.69 0.81 4.23
C THR A 39 5.63 -0.36 4.40
N PHE A 40 6.61 -0.45 3.51
CA PHE A 40 7.72 -1.41 3.60
C PHE A 40 9.04 -0.66 3.44
N THR A 41 9.99 -0.96 4.32
CA THR A 41 11.34 -0.40 4.28
C THR A 41 12.33 -1.55 4.20
N GLN A 42 13.21 -1.52 3.19
CA GLN A 42 14.39 -2.36 3.20
C GLN A 42 15.53 -1.59 3.88
N PRO A 43 16.01 -2.05 5.05
CA PRO A 43 17.15 -1.44 5.72
C PRO A 43 18.44 -1.68 4.91
N ALA A 44 19.43 -0.82 5.15
CA ALA A 44 20.76 -0.86 4.52
C ALA A 44 21.66 -1.98 5.07
#